data_AF-A0A3D1XPA4-F1
#
_entry.id   AF-A0A3D1XPA4-F1
#
_cell.length_a   1.000
_cell.length_b   1.000
_cell.length_c   1.000
_cell.angle_alpha   90.00
_cell.angle_beta   90.00
_cell.angle_gamma   90.00
#
_symmetry.space_group_name_H-M   'P 1'
#
loop_
_entity.id
_entity.type
_entity.pdbx_description
1 polymer ?
#
loop_
_entity_poly.entity_id
_entity_poly.type
_entity_poly.pdbx_seq_one_letter_code
_entity_poly.pdbx_strand_id
1 'polypeptide(L)'
;MIWPVALTASDVKSLFFPLRNLRDELLDLDEASYEEVRDSLNDVTTVNRYLSGYRVLLHHTGEFLKKHQSDRPFTVLDAATGSADQPVALVKLARKLGVPIQVTAIDINSKMLKMAKDEIFQYPEIRLVQCDVLALPFKDEG
;
A
#
# COMPACT_ATOMS: atom_id res chain seq x y z
N MET A 1 -25.15 -46.57 -22.16
CA MET A 1 -24.32 -47.20 -21.12
C MET A 1 -23.40 -46.12 -20.59
N ILE A 2 -23.48 -45.88 -19.29
CA ILE A 2 -23.04 -44.69 -18.55
C ILE A 2 -21.66 -44.95 -17.95
N TRP A 3 -20.75 -43.98 -18.05
CA TRP A 3 -19.84 -43.62 -16.96
C TRP A 3 -19.44 -42.14 -17.11
N PRO A 4 -19.54 -41.30 -16.07
CA PRO A 4 -19.00 -39.94 -16.10
C PRO A 4 -17.50 -39.99 -15.79
N VAL A 5 -16.71 -39.25 -16.54
CA VAL A 5 -15.35 -38.90 -16.12
C VAL A 5 -15.48 -38.02 -14.89
N ALA A 6 -14.96 -38.49 -13.76
CA ALA A 6 -14.91 -37.76 -12.51
C ALA A 6 -14.09 -36.47 -12.71
N LEU A 7 -14.76 -35.33 -12.59
CA LEU A 7 -14.09 -34.04 -12.40
C LEU A 7 -13.43 -34.07 -11.02
N THR A 8 -12.10 -34.00 -10.99
CA THR A 8 -11.32 -33.87 -9.76
C THR A 8 -11.46 -32.46 -9.20
N ALA A 9 -11.45 -32.34 -7.88
CA ALA A 9 -11.70 -31.11 -7.11
C ALA A 9 -10.69 -29.95 -7.31
N SER A 10 -9.86 -29.98 -8.36
CA SER A 10 -8.85 -28.95 -8.67
C SER A 10 -9.35 -27.82 -9.57
N ASP A 11 -10.54 -27.93 -10.15
CA ASP A 11 -11.00 -27.01 -11.21
C ASP A 11 -12.02 -25.95 -10.75
N VAL A 12 -12.16 -25.72 -9.43
CA VAL A 12 -12.93 -24.56 -8.95
C VAL A 12 -12.02 -23.33 -8.96
N LYS A 13 -11.78 -22.78 -10.15
CA LYS A 13 -11.18 -21.45 -10.31
C LYS A 13 -12.10 -20.44 -9.63
N SER A 14 -11.58 -19.76 -8.62
CA SER A 14 -12.26 -18.65 -7.93
C SER A 14 -12.74 -17.63 -8.96
N LEU A 15 -14.06 -17.51 -9.14
CA LEU A 15 -14.67 -16.54 -10.08
C LEU A 15 -14.46 -15.08 -9.66
N PHE A 16 -13.88 -14.81 -8.49
CA PHE A 16 -13.81 -13.47 -7.90
C PHE A 16 -12.41 -12.87 -7.86
N PHE A 17 -11.37 -13.62 -8.24
CA PHE A 17 -10.00 -13.10 -8.24
C PHE A 17 -9.27 -13.53 -9.50
N PRO A 18 -8.64 -12.59 -10.23
CA PRO A 18 -7.76 -12.96 -11.33
C PRO A 18 -6.64 -13.86 -10.77
N LEU A 19 -6.21 -14.84 -11.57
CA LEU A 19 -5.03 -15.62 -11.26
C LEU A 19 -3.85 -14.67 -11.00
N ARG A 20 -3.06 -14.95 -9.96
CA ARG A 20 -1.88 -14.15 -9.64
C ARG A 20 -0.96 -14.09 -10.87
N ASN A 21 -0.70 -12.89 -11.35
CA ASN A 21 0.25 -12.66 -12.42
C ASN A 21 1.66 -12.74 -11.82
N LEU A 22 2.52 -13.57 -12.42
CA LEU A 22 3.91 -13.80 -12.00
C LEU A 22 4.92 -13.24 -13.01
N ARG A 23 4.46 -12.45 -13.99
CA ARG A 23 5.37 -11.67 -14.84
C ARG A 23 6.02 -10.58 -14.00
N ASP A 24 7.24 -10.22 -14.38
CA ASP A 24 7.96 -9.13 -13.74
C ASP A 24 7.12 -7.85 -13.79
N GLU A 25 7.08 -7.15 -12.67
CA GLU A 25 6.38 -5.88 -12.56
C GLU A 25 7.20 -4.79 -13.27
N LEU A 26 6.61 -4.18 -14.31
CA LEU A 26 7.31 -3.20 -15.15
C LEU A 26 7.82 -1.97 -14.38
N LEU A 27 7.16 -1.60 -13.27
CA LEU A 27 7.57 -0.50 -12.41
C LEU A 27 8.84 -0.80 -11.60
N ASP A 28 9.15 -2.08 -11.40
CA ASP A 28 10.32 -2.55 -10.63
C ASP A 28 11.59 -2.65 -11.49
N LEU A 29 11.44 -2.68 -12.82
CA LEU A 29 12.56 -2.85 -13.75
C LEU A 29 13.40 -1.57 -13.94
N ASP A 30 12.93 -0.41 -13.45
CA ASP A 30 13.54 0.92 -13.58
C ASP A 30 13.84 1.40 -15.02
N GLU A 31 13.28 0.74 -16.03
CA GLU A 31 13.53 1.03 -17.46
C GLU A 31 12.77 2.25 -17.99
N ALA A 32 11.62 2.59 -17.38
CA ALA A 32 10.76 3.70 -17.82
C ALA A 32 11.26 5.08 -17.36
N SER A 33 11.00 6.11 -18.16
CA SER A 33 11.38 7.49 -17.78
C SER A 33 10.56 7.99 -16.59
N TYR A 34 11.09 8.99 -15.86
CA TYR A 34 10.38 9.59 -14.72
C TYR A 34 8.99 10.12 -15.09
N GLU A 35 8.87 10.75 -16.27
CA GLU A 35 7.60 11.34 -16.70
C GLU A 35 6.57 10.27 -17.05
N GLU A 36 6.97 9.18 -17.70
CA GLU A 36 6.07 8.06 -18.00
C GLU A 36 5.59 7.38 -16.72
N VAL A 37 6.47 7.17 -15.73
CA VAL A 37 6.08 6.61 -14.43
C VAL A 37 5.12 7.56 -13.71
N ARG A 38 5.40 8.87 -13.72
CA ARG A 38 4.56 9.90 -13.08
C ARG A 38 3.16 9.95 -13.69
N ASP A 39 3.06 9.94 -15.01
CA ASP A 39 1.78 9.98 -15.71
C ASP A 39 0.97 8.69 -15.47
N SER A 40 1.62 7.52 -15.56
CA SER A 40 0.99 6.24 -15.25
C SER A 40 0.47 6.16 -13.82
N LEU A 41 1.23 6.69 -12.84
CA LEU A 41 0.79 6.71 -11.45
C LEU A 41 -0.31 7.74 -11.22
N ASN A 42 -0.29 8.89 -11.87
CA ASN A 42 -1.40 9.84 -11.79
C ASN A 42 -2.71 9.23 -12.28
N ASP A 43 -2.66 8.42 -13.34
CA ASP A 43 -3.82 7.68 -13.84
C ASP A 43 -4.29 6.64 -12.81
N VAL A 44 -3.36 5.84 -12.26
CA VAL A 44 -3.66 4.83 -11.24
C VAL A 44 -4.19 5.46 -9.95
N THR A 45 -3.56 6.50 -9.42
CA THR A 45 -4.00 7.26 -8.24
C THR A 45 -5.36 7.88 -8.48
N THR A 46 -5.62 8.42 -9.67
CA THR A 46 -6.94 8.93 -10.03
C THR A 46 -7.98 7.82 -9.97
N VAL A 47 -7.74 6.68 -10.61
CA VAL A 47 -8.66 5.54 -10.56
C VAL A 47 -8.84 4.99 -9.13
N ASN A 48 -7.76 4.81 -8.38
CA ASN A 48 -7.79 4.29 -7.00
C ASN A 48 -8.56 5.22 -6.04
N ARG A 49 -8.42 6.54 -6.22
CA ARG A 49 -9.17 7.56 -5.48
C ARG A 49 -10.65 7.54 -5.84
N TYR A 50 -11.02 7.31 -7.10
CA TYR A 50 -12.41 7.31 -7.55
C TYR A 50 -13.14 5.98 -7.33
N LEU A 51 -12.45 4.85 -7.24
CA LEU A 51 -13.05 3.50 -7.09
C LEU A 51 -13.17 2.99 -5.65
N SER A 52 -13.15 3.85 -4.63
CA SER A 52 -13.25 3.45 -3.21
C SER A 52 -12.07 2.60 -2.68
N GLY A 53 -10.88 2.65 -3.30
CA GLY A 53 -9.74 1.76 -3.00
C GLY A 53 -9.26 1.78 -1.53
N TYR A 54 -9.41 2.91 -0.82
CA TYR A 54 -8.96 3.04 0.56
C TYR A 54 -10.04 2.77 1.60
N ARG A 55 -11.28 2.48 1.18
CA ARG A 55 -12.39 2.34 2.12
C ARG A 55 -12.21 1.16 3.06
N VAL A 56 -11.69 0.04 2.54
CA VAL A 56 -11.37 -1.16 3.34
C VAL A 56 -10.22 -0.88 4.30
N LEU A 57 -9.12 -0.29 3.80
CA LEU A 57 -7.98 0.13 4.61
C LEU A 57 -8.42 1.02 5.78
N LEU A 58 -9.14 2.10 5.48
CA LEU A 58 -9.58 3.08 6.48
C LEU A 58 -10.61 2.50 7.45
N HIS A 59 -11.50 1.61 6.98
CA HIS A 59 -12.45 0.92 7.85
C HIS A 59 -11.73 0.07 8.90
N HIS A 60 -10.83 -0.82 8.48
CA HIS A 60 -10.13 -1.71 9.41
C HIS A 60 -9.15 -0.95 10.29
N THR A 61 -8.36 -0.03 9.72
CA THR A 61 -7.38 0.74 10.49
C THR A 61 -8.07 1.70 11.46
N GLY A 62 -9.23 2.23 11.11
CA GLY A 62 -10.05 3.04 12.01
C GLY A 62 -10.45 2.29 13.28
N GLU A 63 -10.74 0.99 13.19
CA GLU A 63 -11.07 0.17 14.37
C GLU A 63 -9.86 -0.06 15.27
N PHE A 64 -8.65 -0.18 14.72
CA PHE A 64 -7.41 -0.24 15.51
C PHE A 64 -7.10 1.10 16.18
N LEU A 65 -7.22 2.20 15.44
CA LEU A 65 -6.99 3.56 15.97
C LEU A 65 -7.93 3.88 17.15
N LYS A 66 -9.23 3.54 17.05
CA LYS A 66 -10.18 3.75 18.15
C LYS A 66 -9.87 2.95 19.41
N LYS A 67 -9.21 1.80 19.26
CA LYS A 67 -8.83 0.91 20.36
C LYS A 67 -7.45 1.21 20.94
N HIS A 68 -6.71 2.13 20.32
CA HIS A 68 -5.38 2.53 20.78
C HIS A 68 -5.50 3.29 22.11
N GLN A 69 -5.01 2.69 23.19
CA GLN A 69 -5.07 3.25 24.55
C GLN A 69 -3.66 3.60 25.11
N SER A 70 -2.68 3.80 24.23
CA SER A 70 -1.30 4.10 24.66
C SER A 70 -1.02 5.61 24.63
N ASP A 71 -0.22 6.07 25.58
CA ASP A 71 0.37 7.42 25.56
C ASP A 71 1.40 7.60 24.43
N ARG A 72 1.81 6.50 23.78
CA ARG A 72 2.71 6.53 22.62
C ARG A 72 1.91 6.71 21.33
N PRO A 73 2.47 7.38 20.31
CA PRO A 73 1.85 7.43 18.99
C PRO A 73 1.60 6.04 18.42
N PHE A 74 0.51 5.89 17.67
CA PHE A 74 0.26 4.70 16.87
C PHE A 74 1.28 4.65 15.72
N THR A 75 2.11 3.61 15.66
CA THR A 75 3.18 3.50 14.66
C THR A 75 2.78 2.56 13.53
N VAL A 76 3.00 2.99 12.29
CA VAL A 76 2.66 2.22 11.09
C VAL A 76 3.88 2.11 10.19
N LEU A 77 4.12 0.91 9.66
CA LEU A 77 5.01 0.67 8.52
C LEU A 77 4.13 0.47 7.28
N ASP A 78 4.31 1.30 6.28
CA ASP A 78 3.70 1.14 4.95
C ASP A 78 4.75 0.63 3.98
N ALA A 79 4.56 -0.58 3.45
CA ALA A 79 5.54 -1.28 2.65
C ALA A 79 5.19 -1.22 1.16
N ALA A 80 6.15 -0.83 0.32
CA ALA A 80 5.94 -0.49 -1.09
C ALA A 80 4.91 0.65 -1.25
N THR A 81 5.25 1.80 -0.65
CA THR A 81 4.33 2.94 -0.46
C THR A 81 3.92 3.64 -1.76
N GLY A 82 4.68 3.48 -2.85
CA GLY A 82 4.42 4.17 -4.10
C GLY A 82 4.38 5.70 -3.91
N SER A 83 3.24 6.33 -4.24
CA SER A 83 3.01 7.77 -4.09
C SER A 83 2.61 8.22 -2.67
N ALA A 84 2.51 7.31 -1.71
CA ALA A 84 2.15 7.56 -0.31
C ALA A 84 0.75 8.17 -0.05
N ASP A 85 -0.18 8.03 -0.99
CA ASP A 85 -1.56 8.52 -0.84
C ASP A 85 -2.36 7.74 0.22
N GLN A 86 -2.09 6.44 0.40
CA GLN A 86 -2.64 5.60 1.48
C GLN A 86 -2.20 6.07 2.87
N PRO A 87 -0.89 6.25 3.15
CA PRO A 87 -0.41 6.93 4.35
C PRO A 87 -1.09 8.27 4.62
N VAL A 88 -1.25 9.13 3.61
CA VAL A 88 -1.93 10.43 3.76
C VAL A 88 -3.39 10.25 4.17
N ALA A 89 -4.12 9.32 3.54
CA ALA A 89 -5.50 9.04 3.91
C ALA A 89 -5.61 8.54 5.36
N LEU A 90 -4.67 7.72 5.81
CA LEU A 90 -4.62 7.20 7.17
C LEU A 90 -4.31 8.30 8.20
N VAL A 91 -3.33 9.16 7.93
CA VAL A 91 -3.02 10.31 8.80
C VAL A 91 -4.22 11.24 8.93
N LYS A 92 -4.94 11.50 7.84
CA LYS A 92 -6.20 12.28 7.89
C LYS A 92 -7.25 11.65 8.80
N LEU A 93 -7.38 10.32 8.77
CA LEU A 93 -8.30 9.60 9.66
C LEU A 93 -7.85 9.68 11.13
N ALA A 94 -6.57 9.45 11.41
CA ALA A 94 -6.02 9.52 12.76
C ALA A 94 -6.17 10.93 13.36
N ARG A 95 -5.88 11.98 12.58
CA ARG A 95 -6.13 13.39 12.97
C ARG A 95 -7.59 13.63 13.34
N LYS A 96 -8.55 13.11 12.56
CA LYS A 96 -9.99 13.23 12.85
C LYS A 96 -10.40 12.52 14.14
N LEU A 97 -9.73 11.42 14.49
CA LEU A 97 -9.99 10.65 15.70
C LEU A 97 -9.20 11.15 16.92
N GLY A 98 -8.35 12.17 16.75
CA GLY A 98 -7.49 12.68 17.83
C GLY A 98 -6.40 11.70 18.26
N VAL A 99 -6.04 10.73 17.41
CA VAL A 99 -5.02 9.71 17.72
C VAL A 99 -3.68 10.16 17.15
N PRO A 100 -2.63 10.38 17.98
CA PRO A 100 -1.29 10.63 17.49
C PRO A 100 -0.78 9.44 16.68
N ILE A 101 -0.23 9.69 15.50
CA ILE A 101 0.24 8.65 14.58
C ILE A 101 1.62 9.00 14.03
N GLN A 102 2.43 7.98 13.75
CA GLN A 102 3.66 8.08 12.97
C GLN A 102 3.66 6.98 11.91
N VAL A 103 3.99 7.34 10.67
CA VAL A 103 4.05 6.41 9.54
C VAL A 103 5.46 6.42 8.97
N THR A 104 6.08 5.24 8.90
CA THR A 104 7.28 5.01 8.09
C THR A 104 6.83 4.36 6.79
N ALA A 105 6.97 5.07 5.69
CA ALA A 105 6.60 4.64 4.36
C ALA A 105 7.87 4.27 3.58
N ILE A 106 7.96 3.03 3.13
CA ILE A 106 9.15 2.50 2.47
C ILE A 106 8.88 2.11 1.01
N ASP A 107 9.87 2.31 0.16
CA ASP A 107 9.85 1.86 -1.22
C ASP A 107 11.27 1.58 -1.72
N ILE A 108 11.42 0.62 -2.63
CA ILE A 108 12.71 0.34 -3.25
C ILE A 108 13.04 1.36 -4.34
N ASN A 109 12.02 1.91 -5.00
CA ASN A 109 12.14 2.76 -6.17
C ASN A 109 12.24 4.25 -5.77
N SER A 110 13.39 4.87 -6.08
CA SER A 110 13.64 6.28 -5.78
C SER A 110 12.69 7.25 -6.49
N LYS A 111 12.15 6.89 -7.66
CA LYS A 111 11.16 7.70 -8.39
C LYS A 111 9.85 7.77 -7.59
N MET A 112 9.41 6.65 -7.00
CA MET A 112 8.24 6.60 -6.12
C MET A 112 8.39 7.54 -4.94
N LEU A 113 9.53 7.46 -4.25
CA LEU A 113 9.81 8.31 -3.09
C LEU A 113 9.89 9.80 -3.45
N LYS A 114 10.36 10.13 -4.66
CA LYS A 114 10.34 11.51 -5.15
C LYS A 114 8.91 12.04 -5.29
N MET A 115 7.99 11.24 -5.84
CA MET A 115 6.58 11.62 -5.95
C MET A 115 5.89 11.66 -4.58
N ALA A 116 6.15 10.67 -3.73
CA ALA A 116 5.64 10.62 -2.38
C ALA A 116 6.06 11.85 -1.55
N LYS A 117 7.27 12.37 -1.76
CA LYS A 117 7.76 13.55 -1.05
C LYS A 117 6.86 14.78 -1.26
N ASP A 118 6.36 14.95 -2.47
CA ASP A 118 5.44 16.05 -2.79
C ASP A 118 4.06 15.82 -2.17
N GLU A 119 3.54 14.58 -2.23
CA GLU A 119 2.24 14.19 -1.65
C GLU A 119 2.22 14.37 -0.12
N ILE A 120 3.32 14.03 0.57
CA ILE A 120 3.39 14.06 2.03
C ILE A 120 3.78 15.43 2.61
N PHE A 121 3.99 16.46 1.79
CA PHE A 121 4.56 17.75 2.24
C PHE A 121 3.82 18.38 3.43
N GLN A 122 2.49 18.19 3.54
CA GLN A 122 1.66 18.71 4.63
C GLN A 122 1.43 17.72 5.80
N TYR A 123 2.15 16.60 5.80
CA TYR A 123 1.95 15.46 6.69
C TYR A 123 3.28 15.06 7.35
N PRO A 124 3.78 15.86 8.32
CA PRO A 124 5.03 15.57 9.03
C PRO A 124 5.01 14.26 9.83
N GLU A 125 3.84 13.65 10.02
CA GLU A 125 3.67 12.32 10.59
C GLU A 125 4.25 11.20 9.71
N ILE A 126 4.50 11.47 8.43
CA ILE A 126 4.97 10.48 7.44
C ILE A 126 6.45 10.69 7.15
N ARG A 127 7.23 9.62 7.24
CA ARG A 127 8.65 9.58 6.88
C ARG A 127 8.87 8.60 5.74
N LEU A 128 9.62 9.03 4.73
CA LEU A 128 10.03 8.18 3.61
C LEU A 128 11.38 7.54 3.87
N VAL A 129 11.52 6.26 3.54
CA VAL A 129 12.79 5.51 3.60
C VAL A 129 12.94 4.69 2.33
N GLN A 130 14.06 4.82 1.64
CA GLN A 130 14.38 3.94 0.52
C GLN A 130 14.98 2.64 1.04
N CYS A 131 14.33 1.51 0.81
CA CYS A 131 14.88 0.19 1.11
C CYS A 131 14.14 -0.92 0.37
N ASP A 132 14.77 -2.09 0.32
CA ASP A 132 14.12 -3.34 -0.07
C ASP A 132 13.28 -3.86 1.10
N VAL A 133 11.99 -4.09 0.86
CA VAL A 133 11.05 -4.64 1.84
C VAL A 133 11.43 -6.06 2.28
N LEU A 134 12.14 -6.81 1.42
CA LEU A 134 12.62 -8.16 1.72
C LEU A 134 13.94 -8.15 2.50
N ALA A 135 14.59 -6.98 2.61
CA ALA A 135 15.83 -6.77 3.33
C ALA A 135 15.76 -5.48 4.17
N LEU A 136 14.80 -5.44 5.10
CA LEU A 136 14.51 -4.25 5.91
C LEU A 136 15.75 -3.78 6.70
N PRO A 137 16.07 -2.47 6.70
CA PRO A 137 17.15 -1.90 7.48
C PRO A 137 16.74 -1.67 8.96
N PHE A 138 15.68 -2.33 9.42
CA PHE A 138 15.15 -2.21 10.77
C PHE A 138 15.64 -3.39 11.61
N LYS A 139 15.95 -3.13 12.87
CA LYS A 139 16.25 -4.20 13.83
C LYS A 139 14.94 -4.64 14.49
N ASP A 140 14.84 -5.93 14.78
CA ASP A 140 13.83 -6.39 15.73
C ASP A 140 14.08 -5.70 17.08
N GLU A 141 13.05 -5.05 17.60
CA GLU A 141 13.03 -4.74 19.02
C GLU A 141 12.55 -6.02 19.72
N GLY A 142 13.49 -6.71 20.37
CA GLY A 142 13.25 -7.94 21.12
C GLY A 142 12.33 -7.76 22.32
#